data_AF-A0A5J4UAJ0-F1
#
_entry.id   AF-A0A5J4UAJ0-F1
#
_cell.length_a   1.000
_cell.length_b   1.000
_cell.length_c   1.000
_cell.angle_alpha   90.00
_cell.angle_beta   90.00
_cell.angle_gamma   90.00
#
_symmetry.space_group_name_H-M   'P 1'
#
loop_
_entity.id
_entity.type
_entity.pdbx_description
1 polymer ?
#
loop_
_entity_poly.entity_id
_entity_poly.type
_entity_poly.pdbx_seq_one_letter_code
_entity_poly.pdbx_strand_id
1 'polypeptide(L)'
;MQQRADAKSQKNDSLATFCKLILNSAFGGDILNSEKYSNIRLYDDDHTFQSHLFQSHYHDTEIADNLHAVQMDSEYCRCNNSFDQTKMHIVQLDTDSLTLAISGDRNRGSEQRFDAIIKDIEFYNKNKGYFFSDDNQRKILGVHIEKQGLNCIALSPKNYIINDECGDVSLVAKGVILRQNPQINEQTFIDNIKSGTVMKVTNTILAQKNQIMSKLLMTKNGISGSLTKMLVLENQSCCPYNTGLNANDYQIKQ
;
A
#
# COMPACT_ATOMS: atom_id res chain seq x y z
N MET A 1 15.35 -11.84 9.30
CA MET A 1 14.23 -11.01 9.81
C MET A 1 14.33 -10.71 11.31
N GLN A 2 14.74 -11.68 12.15
CA GLN A 2 14.83 -11.51 13.61
C GLN A 2 15.58 -10.25 14.08
N GLN A 3 16.79 -10.01 13.55
CA GLN A 3 17.59 -8.83 13.90
C GLN A 3 16.85 -7.50 13.68
N ARG A 4 15.97 -7.42 12.68
CA ARG A 4 15.14 -6.24 12.42
C ARG A 4 14.02 -6.11 13.46
N ALA A 5 13.42 -7.23 13.86
CA ALA A 5 12.39 -7.26 14.90
C ALA A 5 12.98 -6.83 16.25
N ASP A 6 14.16 -7.35 16.59
CA ASP A 6 14.90 -6.98 17.81
C ASP A 6 15.30 -5.49 17.80
N ALA A 7 15.78 -4.98 16.66
CA ALA A 7 16.10 -3.56 16.52
C ALA A 7 14.87 -2.67 16.74
N LYS A 8 13.69 -3.09 16.26
CA LYS A 8 12.44 -2.36 16.51
C LYS A 8 12.00 -2.42 17.97
N SER A 9 12.11 -3.57 18.64
CA SER A 9 11.75 -3.70 20.06
C SER A 9 12.66 -2.83 20.94
N GLN A 10 13.92 -2.66 20.54
CA GLN A 10 14.89 -1.76 21.16
C GLN A 10 14.74 -0.28 20.75
N LYS A 11 13.75 0.08 19.92
CA LYS A 11 13.55 1.43 19.36
C LYS A 11 14.78 1.98 18.61
N ASN A 12 15.58 1.10 18.02
CA ASN A 12 16.73 1.47 17.20
C ASN A 12 16.32 1.58 15.72
N ASP A 13 15.75 2.73 15.37
CA ASP A 13 15.21 2.99 14.02
C ASP A 13 16.28 2.89 12.92
N SER A 14 17.51 3.30 13.23
CA SER A 14 18.64 3.25 12.29
C SER A 14 18.99 1.82 11.93
N LEU A 15 19.17 0.95 12.92
CA LEU A 15 19.47 -0.47 12.71
C LEU A 15 18.29 -1.20 12.05
N ALA A 16 17.06 -0.92 12.48
CA ALA A 16 15.86 -1.48 11.88
C ALA A 16 15.74 -1.11 10.38
N THR A 17 16.12 0.12 10.03
CA THR A 17 16.16 0.59 8.63
C THR A 17 17.27 -0.08 7.83
N PHE A 18 18.46 -0.23 8.41
CA PHE A 18 19.57 -0.92 7.77
C PHE A 18 19.25 -2.40 7.49
N CYS A 19 18.71 -3.12 8.47
CA CYS A 19 18.26 -4.50 8.27
C CYS A 19 17.15 -4.60 7.20
N LYS A 20 16.25 -3.61 7.12
CA LYS A 20 15.23 -3.54 6.05
C LYS A 20 15.87 -3.40 4.68
N LEU A 21 16.87 -2.53 4.53
CA LEU A 21 17.60 -2.34 3.27
C LEU A 21 18.26 -3.64 2.81
N ILE A 22 18.96 -4.35 3.70
CA ILE A 22 19.60 -5.64 3.37
C ILE A 22 18.57 -6.64 2.85
N LEU A 23 17.44 -6.81 3.56
CA LEU A 23 16.39 -7.74 3.17
C LEU A 23 15.82 -7.41 1.79
N ASN A 24 15.55 -6.14 1.51
CA ASN A 24 15.02 -5.70 0.22
C ASN A 24 16.05 -5.86 -0.92
N SER A 25 17.34 -5.62 -0.64
CA SER A 25 18.41 -5.77 -1.62
C SER A 25 18.67 -7.22 -2.01
N ALA A 26 18.55 -8.16 -1.07
CA ALA A 26 18.67 -9.59 -1.36
C ALA A 26 17.63 -10.03 -2.42
N PHE A 27 16.37 -9.63 -2.23
CA PHE A 27 15.30 -9.89 -3.18
C PHE A 27 15.57 -9.29 -4.57
N GLY A 28 16.07 -8.04 -4.64
CA GLY A 28 16.44 -7.41 -5.90
C GLY A 28 17.59 -8.13 -6.63
N GLY A 29 18.54 -8.69 -5.89
CA GLY A 29 19.64 -9.50 -6.42
C GLY A 29 19.15 -10.79 -7.07
N ASP A 30 18.21 -11.49 -6.44
CA ASP A 30 17.66 -12.75 -6.95
C ASP A 30 16.84 -12.54 -8.23
N ILE A 31 16.08 -11.45 -8.34
CA ILE A 31 15.31 -11.11 -9.55
C ILE A 31 16.20 -10.89 -10.77
N LEU A 32 17.37 -10.27 -10.58
CA LEU A 32 18.34 -10.07 -11.66
C LEU A 32 18.93 -11.38 -12.21
N ASN A 33 18.68 -12.51 -11.52
CA ASN A 33 19.15 -13.84 -11.87
C ASN A 33 17.99 -14.84 -12.05
N SER A 34 16.77 -14.33 -12.29
CA SER A 34 15.50 -15.08 -12.28
C SER A 34 15.39 -16.20 -13.31
N GLU A 35 16.22 -16.21 -14.37
CA GLU A 35 16.28 -17.32 -15.34
C GLU A 35 16.71 -18.66 -14.73
N LYS A 36 17.26 -18.67 -13.50
CA LYS A 36 17.83 -19.86 -12.84
C LYS A 36 17.01 -20.43 -11.69
N TYR A 37 15.86 -19.85 -11.36
CA TYR A 37 15.08 -20.27 -10.18
C TYR A 37 13.69 -20.77 -10.55
N SER A 38 13.28 -21.88 -9.93
CA SER A 38 11.92 -22.41 -10.00
C SER A 38 10.98 -21.61 -9.08
N ASN A 39 9.68 -21.56 -9.41
CA ASN A 39 8.64 -20.90 -8.61
C ASN A 39 8.26 -21.66 -7.31
N ILE A 40 9.25 -22.25 -6.64
CA ILE A 40 9.07 -22.97 -5.38
C ILE A 40 9.48 -22.04 -4.23
N ARG A 41 8.61 -21.89 -3.24
CA ARG A 41 8.88 -21.12 -2.02
C ARG A 41 8.96 -22.05 -0.82
N LEU A 42 9.82 -21.72 0.13
CA LEU A 42 9.92 -22.43 1.41
C LEU A 42 9.10 -21.69 2.46
N TYR A 43 8.09 -22.36 3.01
CA TYR A 43 7.14 -21.82 3.97
C TYR A 43 7.10 -22.65 5.23
N ASP A 44 6.74 -22.01 6.34
CA ASP A 44 6.34 -22.71 7.56
C ASP A 44 4.86 -23.12 7.48
N ASP A 45 4.33 -23.76 8.52
CA ASP A 45 2.96 -24.28 8.55
C ASP A 45 1.92 -23.16 8.35
N ASP A 46 2.13 -22.02 9.00
CA ASP A 46 1.24 -20.86 8.94
C ASP A 46 1.19 -20.28 7.52
N HIS A 47 2.34 -20.11 6.87
CA HIS A 47 2.43 -19.57 5.52
C HIS A 47 1.93 -20.56 4.46
N THR A 48 2.12 -21.86 4.69
CA THR A 48 1.56 -22.93 3.85
C THR A 48 0.04 -22.90 3.90
N PHE A 49 -0.53 -22.80 5.11
CA PHE A 49 -1.97 -22.63 5.30
C PHE A 49 -2.51 -21.36 4.62
N GLN A 50 -1.81 -20.22 4.74
CA GLN A 50 -2.21 -19.00 4.02
C GLN A 50 -2.23 -19.21 2.50
N SER A 51 -1.22 -19.89 1.94
CA SER A 51 -1.16 -20.19 0.51
C SER A 51 -2.30 -21.12 0.06
N HIS A 52 -2.72 -22.04 0.91
CA HIS A 52 -3.91 -22.88 0.69
C HIS A 52 -5.19 -22.05 0.70
N LEU A 53 -5.32 -21.14 1.67
CA LEU A 53 -6.48 -20.28 1.83
C LEU A 53 -6.68 -19.31 0.65
N PHE A 54 -5.58 -18.82 0.07
CA PHE A 54 -5.61 -17.96 -1.12
C PHE A 54 -5.76 -18.72 -2.44
N GLN A 55 -5.72 -20.06 -2.41
CA GLN A 55 -5.68 -20.92 -3.58
C GLN A 55 -4.49 -20.59 -4.51
N SER A 56 -3.40 -20.06 -3.96
CA SER A 56 -2.22 -19.60 -4.70
C SER A 56 -1.12 -20.67 -4.82
N HIS A 57 -1.45 -21.95 -4.63
CA HIS A 57 -0.50 -23.07 -4.68
C HIS A 57 -0.98 -24.14 -5.66
N TYR A 58 -0.02 -24.82 -6.28
CA TYR A 58 -0.26 -26.00 -7.13
C TYR A 58 -0.04 -27.30 -6.36
N HIS A 59 1.04 -27.33 -5.59
CA HIS A 59 1.49 -28.48 -4.84
C HIS A 59 2.37 -28.01 -3.69
N ASP A 60 2.28 -28.68 -2.55
CA ASP A 60 3.23 -28.54 -1.46
C ASP A 60 3.75 -29.90 -0.99
N THR A 61 4.96 -29.90 -0.47
CA THR A 61 5.60 -31.07 0.13
C THR A 61 6.31 -30.64 1.39
N GLU A 62 6.05 -31.33 2.50
CA GLU A 62 6.79 -31.16 3.74
C GLU A 62 8.22 -31.70 3.57
N ILE A 63 9.21 -30.87 3.89
CA ILE A 63 10.64 -31.22 3.80
C ILE A 63 11.21 -31.50 5.19
N ALA A 64 10.71 -30.80 6.21
CA ALA A 64 11.07 -30.98 7.61
C ALA A 64 9.96 -30.41 8.51
N ASP A 65 10.03 -30.67 9.82
CA ASP A 65 9.11 -30.10 10.80
C ASP A 65 8.98 -28.57 10.62
N ASN A 66 7.75 -28.10 10.38
CA ASN A 66 7.41 -26.69 10.13
C ASN A 66 8.14 -26.07 8.92
N LEU A 67 8.40 -26.87 7.88
CA LEU A 67 9.04 -26.43 6.63
C LEU A 67 8.50 -27.20 5.41
N HIS A 68 7.78 -26.48 4.55
CA HIS A 68 7.18 -26.97 3.32
C HIS A 68 7.77 -26.26 2.09
N ALA A 69 8.01 -27.02 1.02
CA ALA A 69 8.18 -26.45 -0.31
C ALA A 69 6.83 -26.33 -0.99
N VAL A 70 6.41 -25.09 -1.28
CA VAL A 70 5.14 -24.78 -1.91
C VAL A 70 5.40 -24.20 -3.30
N GLN A 71 4.88 -24.85 -4.33
CA GLN A 71 4.89 -24.34 -5.70
C GLN A 71 3.76 -23.35 -5.89
N MET A 72 4.10 -22.11 -6.27
CA MET A 72 3.14 -21.01 -6.40
C MET A 72 2.45 -21.01 -7.77
N ASP A 73 1.15 -20.74 -7.79
CA ASP A 73 0.43 -20.30 -8.98
C ASP A 73 0.26 -18.77 -8.93
N SER A 74 0.82 -18.09 -9.92
CA SER A 74 0.77 -16.62 -10.01
C SER A 74 -0.51 -16.09 -10.67
N GLU A 75 -1.33 -16.95 -11.29
CA GLU A 75 -2.44 -16.51 -12.14
C GLU A 75 -3.79 -16.44 -11.42
N TYR A 76 -3.95 -17.11 -10.27
CA TYR A 76 -5.22 -17.19 -9.57
C TYR A 76 -5.09 -17.09 -8.04
N CYS A 77 -5.41 -15.93 -7.47
CA CYS A 77 -5.77 -15.81 -6.06
C CYS A 77 -7.29 -15.71 -5.94
N ARG A 78 -7.98 -16.84 -5.69
CA ARG A 78 -9.41 -16.84 -5.34
C ARG A 78 -9.53 -16.92 -3.82
N CYS A 79 -9.59 -15.75 -3.18
CA CYS A 79 -9.87 -15.67 -1.77
C CYS A 79 -11.35 -16.02 -1.53
N ASN A 80 -11.64 -17.05 -0.74
CA ASN A 80 -12.93 -17.15 -0.06
C ASN A 80 -13.05 -15.93 0.86
N ASN A 81 -13.84 -14.96 0.44
CA ASN A 81 -13.79 -13.63 1.04
C ASN A 81 -14.84 -13.52 2.14
N SER A 82 -14.40 -13.32 3.39
CA SER A 82 -15.29 -13.03 4.53
C SER A 82 -15.94 -11.65 4.45
N PHE A 83 -15.53 -10.83 3.47
CA PHE A 83 -16.00 -9.46 3.27
C PHE A 83 -17.04 -9.33 2.15
N ASP A 84 -18.00 -8.43 2.36
CA ASP A 84 -18.93 -7.95 1.36
C ASP A 84 -18.23 -7.02 0.37
N GLN A 85 -17.93 -7.53 -0.83
CA GLN A 85 -17.21 -6.80 -1.86
C GLN A 85 -18.00 -5.63 -2.43
N THR A 86 -19.33 -5.62 -2.30
CA THR A 86 -20.18 -4.52 -2.80
C THR A 86 -20.07 -3.26 -1.96
N LYS A 87 -19.54 -3.39 -0.73
CA LYS A 87 -19.36 -2.30 0.23
C LYS A 87 -17.92 -1.83 0.35
N MET A 88 -17.01 -2.28 -0.52
CA MET A 88 -15.63 -1.82 -0.53
C MET A 88 -15.21 -1.36 -1.91
N HIS A 89 -14.41 -0.30 -1.93
CA HIS A 89 -13.84 0.26 -3.15
C HIS A 89 -12.35 0.54 -2.96
N ILE A 90 -11.54 0.14 -3.95
CA ILE A 90 -10.10 0.42 -3.94
C ILE A 90 -9.87 1.86 -4.36
N VAL A 91 -9.43 2.70 -3.43
CA VAL A 91 -9.09 4.10 -3.72
C VAL A 91 -7.68 4.20 -4.29
N GLN A 92 -6.75 3.41 -3.74
CA GLN A 92 -5.37 3.37 -4.20
C GLN A 92 -4.73 2.01 -3.90
N LEU A 93 -3.93 1.55 -4.86
CA LEU A 93 -3.07 0.39 -4.72
C LEU A 93 -1.62 0.82 -5.02
N ASP A 94 -0.69 0.42 -4.15
CA ASP A 94 0.75 0.51 -4.38
C ASP A 94 1.38 -0.80 -3.87
N THR A 95 2.54 -1.19 -4.39
CA THR A 95 3.15 -2.54 -4.27
C THR A 95 2.84 -3.31 -2.98
N ASP A 96 3.01 -2.69 -1.80
CA ASP A 96 2.83 -3.27 -0.47
C ASP A 96 1.75 -2.59 0.38
N SER A 97 0.89 -1.76 -0.21
CA SER A 97 -0.13 -1.00 0.51
C SER A 97 -1.42 -0.83 -0.30
N LEU A 98 -2.55 -0.98 0.36
CA LEU A 98 -3.88 -0.84 -0.21
C LEU A 98 -4.70 0.15 0.62
N THR A 99 -5.32 1.13 -0.04
CA THR A 99 -6.27 2.07 0.58
C THR A 99 -7.68 1.73 0.13
N LEU A 100 -8.53 1.37 1.10
CA LEU A 100 -9.92 0.98 0.87
C LEU A 100 -10.86 2.06 1.38
N ALA A 101 -11.87 2.37 0.58
CA ALA A 101 -13.09 3.03 1.05
C ALA A 101 -14.10 1.95 1.43
N ILE A 102 -14.60 2.00 2.66
CA ILE A 102 -15.54 1.02 3.21
C ILE A 102 -16.87 1.72 3.46
N SER A 103 -17.95 1.20 2.88
CA SER A 103 -19.30 1.66 3.12
C SER A 103 -19.82 1.09 4.45
N GLY A 104 -19.45 1.78 5.54
CA GLY A 104 -19.86 1.43 6.89
C GLY A 104 -21.24 1.94 7.30
N ASP A 105 -21.56 1.74 8.57
CA ASP A 105 -22.70 2.37 9.26
C ASP A 105 -22.42 3.86 9.47
N ARG A 106 -23.38 4.71 9.11
CA ARG A 106 -23.31 6.18 9.26
C ARG A 106 -23.34 6.63 10.72
N ASN A 107 -23.82 5.78 11.62
CA ASN A 107 -23.90 6.07 13.05
C ASN A 107 -22.62 5.69 13.82
N ARG A 108 -21.66 5.05 13.15
CA ARG A 108 -20.37 4.64 13.70
C ARG A 108 -19.26 5.43 13.03
N GLY A 109 -18.16 5.67 13.73
CA GLY A 109 -17.01 6.33 13.15
C GLY A 109 -16.16 5.38 12.30
N SER A 110 -14.97 5.84 11.95
CA SER A 110 -13.94 5.14 11.19
C SER A 110 -13.36 3.92 11.93
N GLU A 111 -13.57 3.81 13.24
CA GLU A 111 -13.16 2.67 14.06
C GLU A 111 -13.84 1.36 13.69
N GLN A 112 -15.00 1.41 13.02
CA GLN A 112 -15.72 0.22 12.57
C GLN A 112 -14.92 -0.64 11.57
N ARG A 113 -14.00 -0.03 10.81
CA ARG A 113 -13.06 -0.73 9.90
C ARG A 113 -13.76 -1.81 9.05
N PHE A 114 -13.24 -3.03 9.08
CA PHE A 114 -13.78 -4.17 8.34
C PHE A 114 -15.05 -4.75 8.98
N ASP A 115 -15.33 -4.49 10.26
CA ASP A 115 -16.50 -5.05 10.96
C ASP A 115 -17.81 -4.72 10.24
N ALA A 116 -17.86 -3.58 9.57
CA ALA A 116 -19.03 -3.12 8.83
C ALA A 116 -19.35 -3.94 7.57
N ILE A 117 -18.37 -4.71 7.08
CA ILE A 117 -18.47 -5.46 5.83
C ILE A 117 -18.20 -6.95 6.00
N ILE A 118 -18.08 -7.47 7.23
CA ILE A 118 -17.98 -8.91 7.45
C ILE A 118 -19.33 -9.56 7.15
N LYS A 119 -19.38 -10.46 6.17
CA LYS A 119 -20.57 -11.25 5.82
C LYS A 119 -20.54 -12.68 6.40
N ASP A 120 -19.35 -13.24 6.59
CA ASP A 120 -19.15 -14.57 7.16
C ASP A 120 -18.33 -14.44 8.45
N ILE A 121 -19.04 -14.29 9.55
CA ILE A 121 -18.46 -14.03 10.88
C ILE A 121 -17.73 -15.28 11.40
N GLU A 122 -18.25 -16.47 11.15
CA GLU A 122 -17.63 -17.72 11.61
C GLU A 122 -16.28 -17.95 10.92
N PHE A 123 -16.26 -17.84 9.59
CA PHE A 123 -15.02 -17.97 8.84
C PHE A 123 -14.03 -16.83 9.17
N TYR A 124 -14.51 -15.59 9.31
CA TYR A 124 -13.64 -14.48 9.73
C TYR A 124 -13.02 -14.74 11.10
N ASN A 125 -13.81 -15.08 12.13
CA ASN A 125 -13.29 -15.29 13.47
C ASN A 125 -12.35 -16.49 13.56
N LYS A 126 -12.60 -17.55 12.77
CA LYS A 126 -11.71 -18.71 12.69
C LYS A 126 -10.34 -18.37 12.09
N ASN A 127 -10.29 -17.45 11.12
CA ASN A 127 -9.08 -17.23 10.31
C ASN A 127 -8.38 -15.89 10.56
N LYS A 128 -9.01 -14.90 11.22
CA LYS A 128 -8.46 -13.55 11.36
C LYS A 128 -7.06 -13.49 11.98
N GLY A 129 -6.73 -14.39 12.91
CA GLY A 129 -5.42 -14.45 13.56
C GLY A 129 -4.26 -14.85 12.65
N TYR A 130 -4.55 -15.42 11.46
CA TYR A 130 -3.52 -15.63 10.45
C TYR A 130 -3.08 -14.32 9.79
N PHE A 131 -3.97 -13.33 9.71
CA PHE A 131 -3.75 -12.09 8.96
C PHE A 131 -3.53 -10.87 9.84
N PHE A 132 -4.31 -10.73 10.91
CA PHE A 132 -4.28 -9.57 11.80
C PHE A 132 -3.61 -9.95 13.12
N SER A 133 -2.91 -8.99 13.72
CA SER A 133 -2.34 -9.13 15.06
C SER A 133 -3.31 -8.56 16.09
N ASP A 134 -3.50 -9.26 17.21
CA ASP A 134 -4.38 -8.81 18.30
C ASP A 134 -3.78 -7.67 19.14
N ASP A 135 -2.46 -7.47 19.07
CA ASP A 135 -1.68 -6.55 19.90
C ASP A 135 -1.14 -5.31 19.13
N ASN A 136 -1.71 -5.01 17.96
CA ASN A 136 -1.22 -3.99 17.03
C ASN A 136 0.23 -4.21 16.55
N GLN A 137 0.84 -5.37 16.77
CA GLN A 137 2.14 -5.67 16.17
C GLN A 137 2.01 -6.01 14.68
N ARG A 138 3.13 -5.89 13.97
CA ARG A 138 3.19 -6.27 12.55
C ARG A 138 3.56 -7.75 12.46
N LYS A 139 2.66 -8.57 11.92
CA LYS A 139 2.92 -9.97 11.60
C LYS A 139 3.59 -10.10 10.22
N ILE A 140 4.50 -11.06 10.06
CA ILE A 140 5.05 -11.42 8.75
C ILE A 140 3.92 -11.98 7.89
N LEU A 141 3.82 -11.52 6.64
CA LEU A 141 2.72 -11.83 5.71
C LEU A 141 1.31 -11.53 6.27
N GLY A 142 1.22 -10.75 7.36
CA GLY A 142 -0.03 -10.23 7.89
C GLY A 142 -0.39 -8.87 7.30
N VAL A 143 -1.67 -8.50 7.48
CA VAL A 143 -2.21 -7.19 7.13
C VAL A 143 -2.16 -6.30 8.38
N HIS A 144 -1.57 -5.11 8.23
CA HIS A 144 -1.49 -4.13 9.29
C HIS A 144 -2.17 -2.83 8.87
N ILE A 145 -3.10 -2.35 9.69
CA ILE A 145 -3.82 -1.09 9.44
C ILE A 145 -2.90 0.06 9.85
N GLU A 146 -2.28 0.71 8.86
CA GLU A 146 -1.36 1.82 9.13
C GLU A 146 -2.10 3.13 9.45
N LYS A 147 -3.28 3.33 8.83
CA LYS A 147 -4.07 4.54 8.99
C LYS A 147 -5.54 4.28 8.68
N GLN A 148 -6.42 5.01 9.34
CA GLN A 148 -7.86 5.07 9.07
C GLN A 148 -8.32 6.53 9.09
N GLY A 149 -9.50 6.81 8.53
CA GLY A 149 -10.13 8.13 8.56
C GLY A 149 -11.53 8.07 7.95
N LEU A 150 -12.24 9.18 8.01
CA LEU A 150 -13.62 9.28 7.50
C LEU A 150 -13.69 9.36 5.98
N ASN A 151 -12.75 10.11 5.39
CA ASN A 151 -12.68 10.29 3.95
C ASN A 151 -11.23 10.22 3.45
N CYS A 152 -11.10 9.86 2.18
CA CYS A 152 -9.83 9.83 1.47
C CYS A 152 -9.96 10.62 0.18
N ILE A 153 -9.11 11.63 0.01
CA ILE A 153 -9.01 12.42 -1.21
C ILE A 153 -7.76 11.96 -1.95
N ALA A 154 -7.95 11.15 -2.99
CA ALA A 154 -6.86 10.76 -3.86
C ALA A 154 -6.50 11.93 -4.78
N LEU A 155 -5.28 12.44 -4.71
CA LEU A 155 -4.83 13.61 -5.50
C LEU A 155 -4.14 13.18 -6.80
N SER A 156 -3.22 12.22 -6.72
CA SER A 156 -2.51 11.60 -7.84
C SER A 156 -2.00 10.21 -7.42
N PRO A 157 -1.50 9.35 -8.32
CA PRO A 157 -0.93 8.07 -7.91
C PRO A 157 0.10 8.26 -6.80
N LYS A 158 -0.06 7.54 -5.69
CA LYS A 158 0.79 7.60 -4.50
C LYS A 158 0.73 8.91 -3.69
N ASN A 159 -0.21 9.80 -4.00
CA ASN A 159 -0.43 11.06 -3.26
C ASN A 159 -1.91 11.22 -2.90
N TYR A 160 -2.21 11.25 -1.61
CA TYR A 160 -3.57 11.26 -1.10
C TYR A 160 -3.65 11.87 0.30
N ILE A 161 -4.84 12.32 0.65
CA ILE A 161 -5.15 12.87 1.97
C ILE A 161 -6.15 11.94 2.63
N ILE A 162 -5.93 11.63 3.91
CA ILE A 162 -6.94 10.98 4.75
C ILE A 162 -7.19 11.90 5.93
N ASN A 163 -8.44 12.32 6.11
CA ASN A 163 -8.88 13.12 7.24
C ASN A 163 -9.46 12.20 8.32
N ASP A 164 -9.08 12.45 9.56
CA ASP A 164 -9.66 11.76 10.69
C ASP A 164 -10.87 12.50 11.28
N GLU A 165 -11.47 11.92 12.32
CA GLU A 165 -12.63 12.46 13.02
C GLU A 165 -12.34 13.72 13.84
N CYS A 166 -11.08 13.94 14.22
CA CYS A 166 -10.65 15.08 15.02
C CYS A 166 -10.34 16.31 14.14
N GLY A 167 -10.39 16.17 12.82
CA GLY A 167 -10.01 17.20 11.86
C GLY A 167 -8.51 17.20 11.54
N ASP A 168 -7.74 16.22 12.01
CA ASP A 168 -6.34 16.07 11.63
C ASP A 168 -6.27 15.52 10.19
N VAL A 169 -5.71 16.35 9.33
CA VAL A 169 -5.42 16.04 7.94
C VAL A 169 -4.04 15.40 7.90
N SER A 170 -3.94 14.12 7.54
CA SER A 170 -2.63 13.57 7.19
C SER A 170 -2.49 13.27 5.71
N LEU A 171 -1.63 14.08 5.10
CA LEU A 171 -1.19 14.02 3.72
C LEU A 171 -0.12 12.94 3.56
N VAL A 172 -0.32 12.08 2.57
CA VAL A 172 0.68 11.15 2.07
C VAL A 172 1.12 11.67 0.71
N ALA A 173 2.39 12.06 0.61
CA ALA A 173 2.99 12.53 -0.64
C ALA A 173 4.26 11.71 -0.94
N LYS A 174 4.13 10.58 -1.66
CA LYS A 174 5.30 9.73 -1.93
C LYS A 174 6.30 10.45 -2.80
N GLY A 175 7.55 10.41 -2.37
CA GLY A 175 8.65 11.12 -3.03
C GLY A 175 8.87 12.54 -2.51
N VAL A 176 8.06 13.06 -1.58
CA VAL A 176 8.33 14.34 -0.90
C VAL A 176 8.65 14.07 0.57
N ILE A 177 9.74 14.64 1.09
CA ILE A 177 10.00 14.61 2.54
C ILE A 177 9.22 15.78 3.14
N LEU A 178 8.00 15.53 3.60
CA LEU A 178 7.09 16.57 4.12
C LEU A 178 7.72 17.39 5.26
N ARG A 179 8.49 16.75 6.16
CA ARG A 179 9.21 17.46 7.24
C ARG A 179 10.23 18.49 6.74
N GLN A 180 10.78 18.29 5.54
CA GLN A 180 11.72 19.23 4.90
C GLN A 180 11.01 20.24 4.00
N ASN A 181 9.74 19.99 3.69
CA ASN A 181 8.94 20.79 2.78
C ASN A 181 7.57 21.10 3.42
N PRO A 182 7.53 21.83 4.55
CA PRO A 182 6.29 22.10 5.29
C PRO A 182 5.29 22.96 4.50
N GLN A 183 5.74 23.63 3.43
CA GLN A 183 4.88 24.35 2.49
C GLN A 183 3.97 23.43 1.66
N ILE A 184 4.18 22.12 1.70
CA ILE A 184 3.37 21.12 1.00
C ILE A 184 2.21 20.71 1.89
N ASN A 185 1.01 21.20 1.58
CA ASN A 185 -0.24 20.84 2.24
C ASN A 185 -1.37 20.69 1.20
N GLU A 186 -2.60 20.40 1.65
CA GLU A 186 -3.77 20.24 0.79
C GLU A 186 -4.01 21.44 -0.12
N GLN A 187 -4.00 22.65 0.46
CA GLN A 187 -4.22 23.89 -0.29
C GLN A 187 -3.17 24.06 -1.39
N THR A 188 -1.91 23.68 -1.11
CA THR A 188 -0.84 23.70 -2.09
C THR A 188 -1.16 22.85 -3.32
N PHE A 189 -1.76 21.67 -3.16
CA PHE A 189 -2.19 20.85 -4.30
C PHE A 189 -3.32 21.53 -5.07
N ILE A 190 -4.34 22.04 -4.37
CA ILE A 190 -5.48 22.73 -4.98
C ILE A 190 -4.99 23.93 -5.79
N ASP A 191 -4.12 24.75 -5.21
CA ASP A 191 -3.59 25.95 -5.84
C ASP A 191 -2.77 25.60 -7.08
N ASN A 192 -1.85 24.63 -7.00
CA ASN A 192 -1.04 24.22 -8.15
C ASN A 192 -1.91 23.66 -9.28
N ILE A 193 -2.96 22.90 -8.98
CA ILE A 193 -3.89 22.37 -10.00
C ILE A 193 -4.65 23.53 -10.66
N LYS A 194 -5.17 24.48 -9.88
CA LYS A 194 -5.92 25.63 -10.41
C LYS A 194 -5.05 26.57 -11.25
N SER A 195 -3.82 26.83 -10.82
CA SER A 195 -2.88 27.73 -11.50
C SER A 195 -2.07 27.05 -12.61
N GLY A 196 -2.07 25.72 -12.66
CA GLY A 196 -1.21 24.95 -13.56
C GLY A 196 0.28 25.06 -13.23
N THR A 197 0.66 25.42 -12.00
CA THR A 197 2.07 25.65 -11.62
C THR A 197 2.78 24.39 -11.16
N VAL A 198 4.12 24.43 -11.18
CA VAL A 198 4.96 23.36 -10.63
C VAL A 198 5.62 23.85 -9.34
N MET A 199 5.39 23.13 -8.25
CA MET A 199 6.10 23.36 -6.99
C MET A 199 7.34 22.47 -6.89
N LYS A 200 8.49 23.09 -6.66
CA LYS A 200 9.75 22.39 -6.38
C LYS A 200 9.87 22.07 -4.90
N VAL A 201 10.46 20.92 -4.61
CA VAL A 201 10.76 20.44 -3.26
C VAL A 201 12.24 20.07 -3.17
N THR A 202 12.81 20.23 -1.99
CA THR A 202 14.17 19.82 -1.69
C THR A 202 14.12 18.60 -0.80
N ASN A 203 14.68 17.50 -1.27
CA ASN A 203 14.83 16.29 -0.48
C ASN A 203 16.31 16.06 -0.18
N THR A 204 16.57 15.64 1.05
CA THR A 204 17.81 14.96 1.39
C THR A 204 17.77 13.53 0.87
N ILE A 205 18.78 13.14 0.09
CA ILE A 205 19.02 11.76 -0.33
C ILE A 205 20.36 11.27 0.22
N LEU A 206 20.45 9.97 0.46
CA LEU A 206 21.71 9.29 0.72
C LEU A 206 22.11 8.55 -0.55
N ALA A 207 23.34 8.77 -1.02
CA ALA A 207 23.89 8.11 -2.20
C ALA A 207 25.26 7.52 -1.85
N GLN A 208 25.55 6.33 -2.35
CA GLN A 208 26.85 5.69 -2.17
C GLN A 208 27.55 5.55 -3.52
N LYS A 209 28.81 5.97 -3.59
CA LYS A 209 29.69 5.74 -4.75
C LYS A 209 31.09 5.39 -4.24
N ASN A 210 31.69 4.34 -4.81
CA ASN A 210 33.03 3.87 -4.41
C ASN A 210 33.15 3.65 -2.89
N GLN A 211 32.16 3.01 -2.28
CA GLN A 211 32.07 2.75 -0.84
C GLN A 211 31.95 3.99 0.06
N ILE A 212 31.92 5.20 -0.51
CA ILE A 212 31.69 6.44 0.24
C ILE A 212 30.20 6.78 0.19
N MET A 213 29.58 6.86 1.36
CA MET A 213 28.21 7.36 1.51
C MET A 213 28.22 8.88 1.64
N SER A 214 27.40 9.53 0.83
CA SER A 214 27.24 10.99 0.79
C SER A 214 25.79 11.37 1.03
N LYS A 215 25.58 12.43 1.80
CA LYS A 215 24.28 13.07 1.97
C LYS A 215 24.17 14.22 0.96
N LEU A 216 23.20 14.14 0.06
CA LEU A 216 23.00 15.13 -1.00
C LEU A 216 21.65 15.82 -0.79
N LEU A 217 21.60 17.12 -1.10
CA LEU A 217 20.35 17.87 -1.23
C LEU A 217 20.00 17.92 -2.71
N MET A 218 18.83 17.40 -3.08
CA MET A 218 18.36 17.40 -4.45
C MET A 218 17.04 18.17 -4.53
N THR A 219 17.02 19.19 -5.38
CA THR A 219 15.79 19.90 -5.72
C THR A 219 15.13 19.19 -6.90
N LYS A 220 13.84 18.88 -6.78
CA LYS A 220 13.05 18.25 -7.85
C LYS A 220 11.63 18.80 -7.88
N ASN A 221 10.89 18.47 -8.92
CA ASN A 221 9.45 18.76 -8.97
C ASN A 221 8.75 17.89 -7.91
N GLY A 222 8.05 18.53 -6.97
CA GLY A 222 7.30 17.87 -5.92
C GLY A 222 5.83 17.70 -6.32
N ILE A 223 5.20 18.79 -6.75
CA ILE A 223 3.82 18.81 -7.21
C ILE A 223 3.80 19.44 -8.60
N SER A 224 3.22 18.73 -9.56
CA SER A 224 2.86 19.31 -10.85
C SER A 224 1.38 19.67 -10.83
N GLY A 225 1.03 20.89 -11.22
CA GLY A 225 -0.35 21.32 -11.47
C GLY A 225 -1.01 20.65 -12.68
N SER A 226 -0.28 19.79 -13.38
CA SER A 226 -0.79 18.99 -14.49
C SER A 226 -1.73 17.90 -13.97
N LEU A 227 -3.01 17.99 -14.29
CA LEU A 227 -3.96 16.92 -14.03
C LEU A 227 -3.71 15.78 -15.02
N THR A 228 -3.24 14.63 -14.52
CA THR A 228 -3.09 13.40 -15.31
C THR A 228 -4.12 12.36 -14.95
N LYS A 229 -5.01 12.68 -14.00
CA LYS A 229 -6.08 11.78 -13.57
C LYS A 229 -7.18 11.74 -14.60
N MET A 230 -7.66 10.53 -14.86
CA MET A 230 -8.87 10.25 -15.61
C MET A 230 -10.09 11.06 -15.12
N LEU A 231 -10.93 11.53 -16.05
CA LEU A 231 -12.23 12.10 -15.77
C LEU A 231 -13.21 10.97 -15.43
N VAL A 232 -13.97 11.13 -14.34
CA VAL A 232 -15.06 10.21 -14.00
C VAL A 232 -16.35 10.78 -14.55
N LEU A 233 -17.02 10.02 -15.42
CA LEU A 233 -18.31 10.38 -16.01
C LEU A 233 -19.46 10.05 -15.04
N GLU A 234 -20.66 10.57 -15.31
CA GLU A 234 -21.84 10.36 -14.46
C GLU A 234 -22.18 8.87 -14.23
N ASN A 235 -21.88 8.03 -15.23
CA ASN A 235 -22.08 6.58 -15.15
C ASN A 235 -20.92 5.84 -14.45
N GLN A 236 -20.03 6.56 -13.75
CA GLN A 236 -18.83 6.03 -13.08
C GLN A 236 -17.76 5.45 -14.03
N SER A 237 -17.88 5.67 -15.35
CA SER A 237 -16.82 5.30 -16.29
C SER A 237 -15.65 6.28 -16.19
N CYS A 238 -14.44 5.77 -16.37
CA CYS A 238 -13.22 6.56 -16.37
C CYS A 238 -12.72 6.83 -17.79
N CYS A 239 -12.50 8.09 -18.13
CA CYS A 239 -11.96 8.53 -19.42
C CYS A 239 -10.61 9.22 -19.24
N PRO A 240 -9.68 9.12 -20.21
CA PRO A 240 -8.43 9.86 -20.12
C PRO A 240 -8.71 11.36 -20.00
N TYR A 241 -7.97 12.08 -19.17
CA TYR A 241 -8.06 13.54 -19.15
C TYR A 241 -7.27 14.10 -20.32
N ASN A 242 -7.92 14.98 -21.07
CA ASN A 242 -7.30 15.70 -22.19
C ASN A 242 -7.52 17.19 -21.99
N THR A 243 -6.47 17.99 -22.14
CA THR A 243 -6.51 19.42 -21.85
C THR A 243 -7.59 20.12 -22.68
N GLY A 244 -8.50 20.82 -22.01
CA GLY A 244 -9.61 21.54 -22.65
C GLY A 244 -10.89 20.71 -22.84
N LEU A 245 -10.86 19.40 -22.52
CA LEU A 245 -12.06 18.57 -22.49
C LEU A 245 -12.56 18.39 -21.05
N ASN A 246 -13.88 18.44 -20.89
CA ASN A 246 -14.60 18.15 -19.65
C ASN A 246 -15.47 16.89 -19.81
N ALA A 247 -16.13 16.45 -18.74
CA ALA A 247 -16.95 15.23 -18.75
C ALA A 247 -18.07 15.25 -19.81
N ASN A 248 -18.62 16.42 -20.14
CA ASN A 248 -19.69 16.55 -21.15
C ASN A 248 -19.19 16.35 -22.59
N ASP A 249 -17.87 16.44 -22.81
CA ASP A 249 -17.29 16.23 -24.13
C ASP A 249 -17.10 14.73 -24.46
N TYR A 250 -17.31 13.84 -23.49
CA TYR A 250 -17.21 12.39 -23.67
C TYR A 250 -18.59 11.80 -23.96
N GLN A 251 -18.70 11.06 -25.06
CA GLN A 251 -19.91 10.31 -25.40
C GLN A 251 -19.78 8.86 -24.94
N ILE A 252 -20.72 8.41 -24.12
CA ILE A 252 -20.85 7.01 -23.72
C ILE A 252 -21.65 6.30 -24.80
N LYS A 253 -21.00 5.40 -25.54
CA LYS A 253 -21.69 4.53 -26.50
C LYS A 253 -22.51 3.51 -25.70
N GLN A 254 -23.83 3.59 -25.79
CA GLN A 254 -24.75 2.57 -25.28
C GLN A 254 -24.63 1.27 -26.07
#